data_AF-A0A1V2RSH5-F1
#
_entry.id   AF-A0A1V2RSH5-F1
#
_cell.length_a   1.000
_cell.length_b   1.000
_cell.length_c   1.000
_cell.angle_alpha   90.00
_cell.angle_beta   90.00
_cell.angle_gamma   90.00
#
_symmetry.space_group_name_H-M   'P 1'
#
loop_
_entity.id
_entity.type
_entity.pdbx_description
1 polymer ?
#
loop_
_entity_poly.entity_id
_entity_poly.type
_entity_poly.pdbx_seq_one_letter_code
_entity_poly.pdbx_strand_id
1 'polypeptide(L)'
;MDTETGPARLDHHIESLRARLPAGQFILLMRVFNACLTGGHGGAARLHLTPHEQELFTPQVQGEIVTLMSLALPRPSSASAPTPTPTPAPAPLRAA
;
A
#
# COMPACT_ATOMS: atom_id res chain seq x y z
N MET A 1 -10.26 2.97 -22.11
CA MET A 1 -8.88 3.38 -21.77
C MET A 1 -8.96 3.89 -20.34
N ASP A 2 -8.52 3.23 -19.26
CA ASP A 2 -7.53 2.15 -19.09
C ASP A 2 -7.70 1.50 -17.69
N THR A 3 -8.61 0.54 -17.52
CA THR A 3 -8.69 -0.25 -16.26
C THR A 3 -7.66 -1.39 -16.19
N GLU A 4 -6.91 -1.61 -17.28
CA GLU A 4 -5.94 -2.71 -17.40
C GLU A 4 -4.56 -2.40 -16.79
N THR A 5 -4.34 -1.16 -16.35
CA THR A 5 -3.01 -0.70 -15.92
C THR A 5 -2.59 -1.25 -14.55
N GLY A 6 -3.54 -1.55 -13.67
CA GLY A 6 -3.27 -2.10 -12.33
C GLY A 6 -2.59 -3.48 -12.36
N PRO A 7 -3.20 -4.50 -12.98
CA PRO A 7 -2.63 -5.85 -13.00
C PRO A 7 -1.34 -5.93 -13.81
N ALA A 8 -1.21 -5.21 -14.93
CA ALA A 8 0.01 -5.22 -15.74
C ALA A 8 1.22 -4.60 -15.02
N ARG A 9 1.01 -3.52 -14.23
CA ARG A 9 2.08 -2.92 -13.41
C ARG A 9 2.48 -3.81 -12.25
N LEU A 10 1.51 -4.48 -11.62
CA LEU A 10 1.76 -5.45 -10.57
C LEU A 10 2.61 -6.61 -11.09
N ASP A 11 2.24 -7.20 -12.23
CA ASP A 11 2.93 -8.33 -12.85
C ASP A 11 4.40 -7.98 -13.17
N HIS A 12 4.63 -6.85 -13.83
CA HIS A 12 5.99 -6.39 -14.14
C HIS A 12 6.83 -6.12 -12.88
N HIS A 13 6.20 -5.59 -11.83
CA HIS A 13 6.88 -5.35 -10.55
C HIS A 13 7.24 -6.65 -9.83
N ILE A 14 6.35 -7.66 -9.86
CA ILE A 14 6.61 -9.01 -9.32
C ILE A 14 7.76 -9.67 -10.08
N GLU A 15 7.80 -9.58 -11.41
CA GLU A 15 8.88 -10.12 -12.22
C GLU A 15 10.23 -9.47 -11.88
N SER A 16 10.25 -8.15 -11.72
CA SER A 16 11.44 -7.42 -11.27
C SER A 16 11.88 -7.81 -9.86
N LEU A 17 10.94 -8.04 -8.95
CA LEU A 17 11.21 -8.52 -7.59
C LEU A 17 11.81 -9.92 -7.59
N ARG A 18 11.27 -10.81 -8.42
CA ARG A 18 11.77 -12.18 -8.61
C ARG A 18 13.21 -12.21 -9.11
N ALA A 19 13.58 -11.27 -9.99
CA ALA A 19 14.94 -11.19 -10.54
C ALA A 19 15.97 -10.60 -9.56
N ARG A 20 15.54 -9.72 -8.64
CA ARG A 20 16.43 -9.00 -7.71
C ARG A 20 16.53 -9.62 -6.32
N LEU A 21 15.46 -10.25 -5.83
CA LEU A 21 15.41 -10.80 -4.48
C LEU A 21 15.89 -12.25 -4.44
N PRO A 22 16.57 -12.67 -3.36
CA PRO A 22 16.80 -14.09 -3.09
C PRO A 22 15.47 -14.84 -3.01
N ALA A 23 15.47 -16.10 -3.47
CA ALA A 23 14.25 -16.92 -3.51
C ALA A 23 13.50 -16.96 -2.17
N GLY A 24 14.22 -17.08 -1.05
CA GLY A 24 13.62 -17.07 0.30
C GLY A 24 12.86 -15.77 0.63
N GLN A 25 13.43 -14.61 0.27
CA GLN A 25 12.79 -13.31 0.50
C GLN A 25 11.59 -13.12 -0.44
N PHE A 26 11.70 -13.53 -1.69
CA PHE A 26 10.62 -13.45 -2.66
C PHE A 26 9.43 -14.35 -2.26
N ILE A 27 9.71 -15.59 -1.84
CA ILE A 27 8.67 -16.53 -1.37
C ILE A 27 7.95 -15.96 -0.13
N LEU A 28 8.71 -15.39 0.81
CA LEU A 28 8.14 -14.76 2.00
C LEU A 28 7.23 -13.57 1.63
N LEU A 29 7.73 -12.68 0.78
CA LEU A 29 7.00 -11.51 0.29
C LEU A 29 5.69 -11.90 -0.38
N MET A 30 5.71 -12.88 -1.29
CA MET A 30 4.51 -13.37 -1.97
C MET A 30 3.49 -14.02 -1.03
N ARG A 31 3.97 -14.74 0.01
CA ARG A 31 3.10 -15.35 1.02
C ARG A 31 2.40 -14.28 1.87
N VAL A 32 3.16 -13.28 2.32
CA VAL A 32 2.63 -12.14 3.08
C VAL A 32 1.62 -11.35 2.25
N PHE A 33 1.97 -11.04 1.01
CA PHE A 33 1.10 -10.34 0.07
C PHE A 33 -0.22 -11.12 -0.18
N ASN A 34 -0.15 -12.44 -0.39
CA ASN A 34 -1.34 -13.30 -0.51
C ASN A 34 -2.18 -13.29 0.76
N ALA A 35 -1.55 -13.37 1.93
CA ALA A 35 -2.27 -13.32 3.21
C ALA A 35 -3.00 -11.98 3.39
N CYS A 36 -2.41 -10.87 2.95
CA CYS A 36 -3.08 -9.56 2.94
C CYS A 36 -4.25 -9.50 1.96
N LEU A 37 -4.12 -10.06 0.75
CA LEU A 37 -5.22 -10.11 -0.22
C LEU A 37 -6.38 -11.01 0.26
N THR A 38 -6.06 -12.15 0.85
CA THR A 38 -7.06 -13.15 1.29
C THR A 38 -7.70 -12.78 2.63
N GLY A 39 -6.99 -12.02 3.47
CA GLY A 39 -7.39 -11.69 4.84
C GLY A 39 -8.41 -10.55 4.99
N GLY A 40 -8.70 -9.79 3.94
CA GLY A 40 -9.71 -8.73 3.96
C GLY A 40 -9.37 -7.53 4.87
N HIS A 41 -9.92 -6.38 4.52
CA HIS A 41 -9.64 -5.03 5.07
C HIS A 41 -10.05 -4.80 6.55
N GLY A 42 -10.01 -5.81 7.43
CA GLY A 42 -10.64 -5.71 8.76
C GLY A 42 -10.07 -6.58 9.88
N GLY A 43 -9.06 -7.42 9.64
CA GLY A 43 -8.43 -8.19 10.70
C GLY A 43 -6.95 -8.22 10.47
N ALA A 44 -6.17 -7.84 11.49
CA ALA A 44 -4.76 -8.14 11.52
C ALA A 44 -4.58 -9.65 11.35
N ALA A 45 -4.45 -10.11 10.10
CA ALA A 45 -3.95 -11.42 9.78
C ALA A 45 -2.58 -11.44 10.43
N ARG A 46 -2.51 -12.04 11.62
CA ARG A 46 -1.28 -12.17 12.40
C ARG A 46 -0.36 -12.99 11.51
N LEU A 47 0.50 -12.31 10.76
CA LEU A 47 1.53 -12.94 9.95
C LEU A 47 2.44 -13.65 10.94
N HIS A 48 2.19 -14.94 11.12
CA HIS A 48 3.01 -15.78 11.95
C HIS A 48 4.27 -16.10 11.15
N LEU A 49 5.23 -15.18 11.23
CA LEU A 49 6.56 -15.34 10.66
C LEU A 49 7.35 -16.25 11.59
N THR A 50 7.84 -17.36 11.05
CA THR A 50 8.84 -18.19 11.75
C THR A 50 10.10 -17.36 12.02
N PRO A 51 10.91 -17.70 13.04
CA PRO A 51 12.13 -16.95 13.35
C PRO A 51 13.07 -16.80 12.14
N HIS A 52 13.17 -17.84 11.30
CA HIS A 52 13.92 -17.78 10.05
C HIS A 52 13.35 -16.77 9.04
N GLU A 53 12.02 -16.67 8.94
CA GLU A 53 11.37 -15.67 8.08
C GLU A 53 11.52 -14.25 8.61
N GLN A 54 11.57 -14.07 9.93
CA GLN A 54 11.84 -12.76 10.54
C GLN A 54 13.24 -12.24 10.18
N GLU A 55 14.24 -13.11 10.08
CA GLU A 55 15.58 -12.74 9.60
C GLU A 55 15.57 -12.33 8.12
N LEU A 56 14.72 -12.95 7.31
CA LEU A 56 14.52 -12.61 5.90
C LEU A 56 13.63 -11.38 5.70
N PHE A 57 12.90 -10.96 6.74
CA PHE A 57 11.97 -9.83 6.70
C PHE A 57 12.71 -8.50 6.90
N THR A 58 13.54 -8.17 5.92
CA THR A 58 14.30 -6.91 5.90
C THR A 58 13.38 -5.70 5.70
N PRO A 59 13.80 -4.49 6.10
CA PRO A 59 13.03 -3.27 5.84
C PRO A 59 12.74 -3.06 4.35
N GLN A 60 13.61 -3.55 3.47
CA GLN A 60 13.40 -3.54 2.03
C GLN A 60 12.20 -4.41 1.63
N VAL A 61 12.12 -5.65 2.11
CA VAL A 61 10.97 -6.55 1.86
C VAL A 61 9.67 -5.95 2.39
N GLN A 62 9.74 -5.26 3.53
CA GLN A 62 8.60 -4.60 4.14
C GLN A 62 8.07 -3.44 3.27
N GLY A 63 8.96 -2.62 2.70
CA GLY A 63 8.60 -1.57 1.75
C GLY A 63 7.96 -2.11 0.47
N GLU A 64 8.51 -3.20 -0.08
CA GLU A 64 7.97 -3.81 -1.30
C GLU A 64 6.56 -4.41 -1.07
N ILE A 65 6.24 -4.92 0.12
CA ILE A 65 4.87 -5.37 0.46
C ILE A 65 3.87 -4.21 0.39
N VAL A 66 4.23 -3.03 0.91
CA VAL A 66 3.38 -1.83 0.86
C VAL A 66 3.19 -1.35 -0.59
N THR A 67 4.26 -1.39 -1.38
CA THR A 67 4.23 -1.08 -2.81
C THR A 67 3.29 -2.04 -3.55
N LEU A 68 3.44 -3.35 -3.35
CA LEU A 68 2.57 -4.36 -3.94
C LEU A 68 1.11 -4.16 -3.54
N MET A 69 0.83 -3.90 -2.27
CA MET A 69 -0.53 -3.61 -1.78
C MET A 69 -1.13 -2.36 -2.44
N SER A 70 -0.32 -1.32 -2.66
CA SER A 70 -0.76 -0.09 -3.33
C SER A 70 -1.00 -0.26 -4.83
N LEU A 71 -0.31 -1.21 -5.47
CA LEU A 71 -0.49 -1.56 -6.88
C LEU A 71 -1.67 -2.51 -7.08
N ALA A 72 -1.91 -3.40 -6.13
CA ALA A 72 -2.93 -4.44 -6.20
C ALA A 72 -4.32 -3.97 -5.77
N LEU A 73 -4.40 -3.09 -4.76
CA LEU A 73 -5.66 -2.47 -4.40
C LEU A 73 -5.85 -1.21 -5.24
N PRO A 74 -6.99 -1.06 -5.95
CA PRO A 74 -7.35 0.25 -6.45
C PRO A 74 -7.40 1.17 -5.25
N ARG A 75 -6.57 2.23 -5.24
CA ARG A 75 -6.57 3.23 -4.17
C ARG A 75 -8.03 3.50 -3.79
N PRO A 76 -8.45 3.34 -2.52
CA PRO A 76 -9.57 4.17 -2.09
C PRO A 76 -9.08 5.57 -2.39
N SER A 77 -9.77 6.24 -3.32
CA SER A 77 -9.51 7.61 -3.70
C SER A 77 -8.99 8.34 -2.47
N SER A 78 -7.73 8.81 -2.53
CA SER A 78 -7.23 9.75 -1.54
C SER A 78 -8.12 10.98 -1.66
N ALA A 79 -9.28 10.94 -1.01
CA ALA A 79 -10.04 12.10 -0.61
C ALA A 79 -9.28 12.77 0.53
N SER A 80 -8.01 13.10 0.27
CA SER A 80 -7.28 14.10 1.00
C SER A 80 -7.72 15.43 0.44
N ALA A 81 -8.84 15.90 0.94
CA ALA A 81 -8.99 17.31 1.28
C ALA A 81 -10.02 17.39 2.41
N PRO A 82 -9.61 17.46 3.70
CA PRO A 82 -10.36 18.35 4.56
C PRO A 82 -10.11 19.73 3.97
N THR A 83 -11.08 20.27 3.23
CA THR A 83 -11.07 21.70 2.90
C THR A 83 -11.10 22.41 4.25
N PRO A 84 -10.05 23.13 4.69
CA PRO A 84 -10.25 24.07 5.78
C PRO A 84 -11.18 25.12 5.21
N THR A 85 -12.45 25.11 5.60
CA THR A 85 -13.37 26.22 5.32
C THR A 85 -12.68 27.50 5.81
N PRO A 86 -12.34 28.47 4.95
CA PRO A 86 -11.91 29.76 5.44
C PRO A 86 -13.11 30.39 6.15
N THR A 87 -12.99 30.54 7.47
CA THR A 87 -13.91 31.34 8.29
C THR A 87 -14.17 32.67 7.60
N PRO A 88 -15.43 33.07 7.35
CA PRO A 88 -15.71 34.37 6.77
C PRO A 88 -15.28 35.48 7.74
N ALA A 89 -14.45 36.40 7.28
CA ALA A 89 -14.03 37.59 8.01
C ALA A 89 -15.25 38.50 8.33
N PRO A 90 -15.33 39.11 9.52
CA PRO A 90 -16.42 40.03 9.85
C PRO A 90 -16.31 41.31 9.01
N ALA A 91 -17.43 41.73 8.42
CA ALA A 91 -17.53 42.95 7.63
C ALA A 91 -17.27 44.19 8.49
N PRO A 92 -16.51 45.21 8.02
CA PRO A 92 -16.38 46.47 8.73
C PRO A 92 -17.72 47.22 8.66
N LEU A 93 -18.34 47.42 9.82
CA LEU A 93 -19.49 48.28 10.02
C LEU A 93 -19.10 49.70 9.61
N ARG A 94 -19.63 50.18 8.48
CA ARG A 94 -19.42 51.56 8.01
C ARG A 94 -19.84 52.54 9.09
N ALA A 95 -18.94 53.48 9.37
CA ALA A 95 -19.18 54.67 10.18
C ALA A 95 -20.37 55.48 9.65
N ALA A 96 -21.18 55.98 10.58
CA ALA A 96 -22.10 57.09 10.43
C ALA A 96 -21.77 58.11 11.51
#